data_AF-A0A2T5BPP0-F1
#
_entry.id   AF-A0A2T5BPP0-F1
#
_cell.length_a   1.000
_cell.length_b   1.000
_cell.length_c   1.000
_cell.angle_alpha   90.00
_cell.angle_beta   90.00
_cell.angle_gamma   90.00
#
_symmetry.space_group_name_H-M   'P 1'
#
loop_
_entity.id
_entity.type
_entity.pdbx_description
1 polymer ?
#
loop_
_entity_poly.entity_id
_entity_poly.type
_entity_poly.pdbx_seq_one_letter_code
_entity_poly.pdbx_strand_id
1 'polypeptide(L)'
;MGKSVKIFNNRLNEIEEISNIPPQIVDIVEISDSLFNDTKEICKSFWYVKVQGEKINGIVNGRQVFEIQNSNQDTSFTVEGNQIEILTTDFLGMGVDYNGDLMGCPVDQPILIKDKKNNYFGLVDLIQNEYSKKASWDNEYPYFEIRSDDGCHDKIKSIIVDGTNITLKIHREFQEGENDYEVMLRYENNRYIAEYLNFGEIKYE
;
A
#
# COMPACT_ATOMS: atom_id res chain seq x y z
N MET A 1 3.69 -0.59 8.33
CA MET A 1 4.87 -0.05 9.06
C MET A 1 6.16 -0.74 8.59
N GLY A 2 7.23 0.05 8.37
CA GLY A 2 8.50 -0.36 7.72
C GLY A 2 9.63 -0.88 8.64
N LYS A 3 10.87 -0.95 8.11
CA LYS A 3 12.05 -1.65 8.72
C LYS A 3 12.45 -1.17 10.12
N SER A 4 12.20 0.09 10.46
CA SER A 4 12.35 0.64 11.81
C SER A 4 11.29 1.70 12.06
N VAL A 5 10.66 1.67 13.23
CA VAL A 5 9.59 2.59 13.61
C VAL A 5 10.01 3.33 14.87
N LYS A 6 10.09 4.65 14.77
CA LYS A 6 10.30 5.53 15.92
C LYS A 6 8.97 5.85 16.57
N ILE A 7 8.92 5.67 17.88
CA ILE A 7 7.75 5.93 18.72
C ILE A 7 8.05 7.14 19.58
N PHE A 8 7.11 8.06 19.62
CA PHE A 8 7.19 9.33 20.32
C PHE A 8 6.11 9.42 21.39
N ASN A 9 6.39 10.17 22.46
CA ASN A 9 5.39 10.58 23.44
C ASN A 9 4.65 11.85 23.01
N ASN A 10 3.67 12.30 23.80
CA ASN A 10 2.86 13.50 23.52
C ASN A 10 3.67 14.82 23.44
N ARG A 11 4.94 14.84 23.86
CA ARG A 11 5.85 15.98 23.69
C ARG A 11 6.74 15.85 22.46
N LEU A 12 6.48 14.85 21.61
CA LEU A 12 7.28 14.47 20.44
C LEU A 12 8.74 14.12 20.77
N ASN A 13 9.00 13.71 22.02
CA ASN A 13 10.28 13.12 22.37
C ASN A 13 10.24 11.63 22.00
N GLU A 14 11.27 11.17 21.29
CA GLU A 14 11.47 9.75 20.99
C GLU A 14 11.58 8.97 22.31
N ILE A 15 10.79 7.91 22.44
CA ILE A 15 10.78 7.03 23.62
C ILE A 15 11.29 5.63 23.30
N GLU A 16 11.13 5.19 22.05
CA GLU A 16 11.53 3.86 21.60
C GLU A 16 11.73 3.88 20.08
N GLU A 17 12.66 3.06 19.59
CA GLU A 17 12.78 2.73 18.18
C GLU A 17 12.73 1.20 18.07
N ILE A 18 11.74 0.69 17.33
CA ILE A 18 11.58 -0.75 17.14
C ILE A 18 11.94 -1.11 15.70
N SER A 19 12.96 -1.95 15.55
CA SER A 19 13.43 -2.43 14.25
C SER A 19 13.01 -3.88 13.98
N ASN A 20 12.94 -4.24 12.69
CA ASN A 20 12.67 -5.61 12.21
C ASN A 20 11.30 -6.20 12.65
N ILE A 21 10.30 -5.34 12.89
CA ILE A 21 8.94 -5.81 13.15
C ILE A 21 8.27 -6.09 11.80
N PRO A 22 7.59 -7.23 11.63
CA PRO A 22 6.70 -7.39 10.48
C PRO A 22 5.60 -6.31 10.53
N PRO A 23 5.02 -5.95 9.37
CA PRO A 23 3.83 -5.12 9.33
C PRO A 23 2.75 -5.65 10.27
N GLN A 24 2.08 -4.75 10.97
CA GLN A 24 1.01 -5.08 11.91
C GLN A 24 -0.15 -4.14 11.69
N ILE A 25 -1.36 -4.63 12.00
CA ILE A 25 -2.56 -3.81 12.05
C ILE A 25 -2.58 -3.08 13.38
N VAL A 26 -2.88 -1.79 13.33
CA VAL A 26 -3.00 -0.91 14.49
C VAL A 26 -4.28 -0.10 14.36
N ASP A 27 -4.84 0.33 15.48
CA ASP A 27 -5.88 1.34 15.50
C ASP A 27 -5.24 2.72 15.39
N ILE A 28 -5.74 3.54 14.46
CA ILE A 28 -5.41 4.96 14.38
C ILE A 28 -6.32 5.70 15.35
N VAL A 29 -5.74 6.35 16.36
CA VAL A 29 -6.48 7.01 17.44
C VAL A 29 -6.60 8.50 17.20
N GLU A 30 -5.51 9.14 16.80
CA GLU A 30 -5.42 10.59 16.55
C GLU A 30 -4.45 10.83 15.38
N ILE A 31 -4.73 11.84 14.55
CA ILE A 31 -3.84 12.36 13.52
C ILE A 31 -3.60 13.84 13.85
N SER A 32 -2.37 14.32 13.73
CA SER A 32 -2.05 15.71 13.99
C SER A 32 -2.70 16.64 12.96
N ASP A 33 -3.20 17.80 13.36
CA ASP A 33 -3.75 18.80 12.43
C ASP A 33 -2.69 19.42 11.50
N SER A 34 -1.44 19.47 11.98
CA SER A 34 -0.32 20.04 11.25
C SER A 34 0.49 18.99 10.52
N LEU A 35 0.99 19.38 9.36
CA LEU A 35 2.02 18.66 8.62
C LEU A 35 3.41 18.99 9.18
N PHE A 36 4.25 17.99 9.33
CA PHE A 36 5.63 18.09 9.82
C PHE A 36 6.62 17.71 8.73
N ASN A 37 7.83 18.25 8.77
CA ASN A 37 8.91 17.88 7.87
C ASN A 37 10.23 17.86 8.64
N ASP A 38 10.89 16.70 8.69
CA ASP A 38 12.19 16.51 9.30
C ASP A 38 13.35 16.77 8.32
N THR A 39 13.02 17.17 7.09
CA THR A 39 13.96 17.45 6.00
C THR A 39 13.66 18.77 5.29
N LYS A 40 14.39 19.07 4.21
CA LYS A 40 14.12 20.21 3.32
C LYS A 40 13.19 19.86 2.15
N GLU A 41 12.83 18.60 1.98
CA GLU A 41 12.09 18.09 0.83
C GLU A 41 10.60 17.98 1.18
N ILE A 42 9.74 18.70 0.45
CA ILE A 42 8.32 18.77 0.80
C ILE A 42 7.62 17.40 0.73
N CYS A 43 8.03 16.53 -0.19
CA CYS A 43 7.52 15.17 -0.32
C CYS A 43 7.89 14.24 0.83
N LYS A 44 8.81 14.67 1.70
CA LYS A 44 9.11 13.95 2.94
C LYS A 44 8.26 14.42 4.11
N SER A 45 7.37 15.38 3.90
CA SER A 45 6.47 15.85 4.96
C SER A 45 5.43 14.79 5.33
N PHE A 46 4.93 14.84 6.56
CA PHE A 46 4.05 13.81 7.11
C PHE A 46 3.20 14.32 8.26
N TRP A 47 2.12 13.59 8.56
CA TRP A 47 1.36 13.79 9.80
C TRP A 47 1.89 12.88 10.90
N TYR A 48 1.89 13.36 12.15
CA TYR A 48 2.07 12.47 13.28
C TYR A 48 0.78 11.70 13.53
N VAL A 49 0.92 10.39 13.68
CA VAL A 49 -0.23 9.50 13.87
C VAL A 49 -0.06 8.80 15.20
N LYS A 50 -1.05 8.92 16.08
CA LYS A 50 -1.12 8.16 17.32
C LYS A 50 -1.77 6.83 17.02
N VAL A 51 -1.05 5.75 17.30
CA VAL A 51 -1.48 4.38 17.03
C VAL A 51 -1.56 3.58 18.32
N GLN A 52 -2.49 2.62 18.34
CA GLN A 52 -2.66 1.65 19.41
C GLN A 52 -2.68 0.24 18.81
N GLY A 53 -1.86 -0.65 19.35
CA GLY A 53 -1.70 -2.00 18.86
C GLY A 53 -1.03 -2.91 19.88
N GLU A 54 -0.93 -4.21 19.56
CA GLU A 54 -0.34 -5.17 20.49
C GLU A 54 1.14 -4.88 20.81
N LYS A 55 1.90 -4.44 19.79
CA LYS A 55 3.35 -4.22 19.92
C LYS A 55 3.77 -2.75 19.81
N ILE A 56 2.93 -1.89 19.24
CA ILE A 56 3.22 -0.46 19.09
C ILE A 56 2.09 0.34 19.73
N ASN A 57 2.46 1.20 20.68
CA ASN A 57 1.56 2.14 21.32
C ASN A 57 2.28 3.49 21.46
N GLY A 58 1.78 4.53 20.78
CA GLY A 58 2.38 5.86 20.83
C GLY A 58 2.21 6.63 19.53
N ILE A 59 2.97 7.71 19.38
CA ILE A 59 2.94 8.55 18.18
C ILE A 59 4.04 8.08 17.23
N VAL A 60 3.74 8.00 15.92
CA VAL A 60 4.67 7.55 14.88
C VAL A 60 4.64 8.48 13.67
N ASN A 61 5.65 8.36 12.80
CA ASN A 61 5.67 9.06 11.51
C ASN A 61 4.58 8.48 10.58
N GLY A 62 3.66 9.32 10.11
CA GLY A 62 2.52 8.90 9.29
C GLY A 62 2.90 8.23 7.98
N ARG A 63 4.08 8.49 7.40
CA ARG A 63 4.57 7.76 6.21
C ARG A 63 4.74 6.26 6.42
N GLN A 64 4.70 5.80 7.67
CA GLN A 64 4.82 4.38 8.02
C GLN A 64 3.45 3.75 8.31
N VAL A 65 2.39 4.54 8.32
CA VAL A 65 1.01 4.14 8.63
C VAL A 65 0.16 4.33 7.37
N PHE A 66 -0.61 3.30 7.04
CA PHE A 66 -1.50 3.30 5.90
C PHE A 66 -2.93 3.11 6.40
N GLU A 67 -3.85 3.94 5.93
CA GLU A 67 -5.26 3.89 6.33
C GLU A 67 -6.09 3.14 5.30
N ILE A 68 -6.93 2.20 5.74
CA ILE A 68 -7.84 1.46 4.86
C ILE A 68 -8.95 2.39 4.36
N GLN A 69 -9.09 2.52 3.04
CA GLN A 69 -9.97 3.52 2.44
C GLN A 69 -11.43 3.08 2.29
N ASN A 70 -11.71 1.76 2.27
CA ASN A 70 -13.01 1.24 1.83
C ASN A 70 -13.37 1.79 0.44
N SER A 71 -12.41 1.76 -0.48
CA SER A 71 -12.50 2.42 -1.78
C SER A 71 -13.42 1.68 -2.76
N ASN A 72 -13.72 2.30 -3.90
CA ASN A 72 -14.40 1.63 -5.00
C ASN A 72 -13.51 0.62 -5.77
N GLN A 73 -12.20 0.61 -5.52
CA GLN A 73 -11.26 -0.40 -6.04
C GLN A 73 -11.20 -1.64 -5.15
N ASP A 74 -11.68 -1.54 -3.90
CA ASP A 74 -11.73 -2.68 -2.99
C ASP A 74 -12.56 -3.79 -3.63
N THR A 75 -11.98 -4.98 -3.64
CA THR A 75 -12.52 -6.10 -4.42
C THR A 75 -12.67 -7.32 -3.55
N SER A 76 -13.88 -7.88 -3.53
CA SER A 76 -14.19 -9.14 -2.84
C SER A 76 -14.51 -10.24 -3.84
N PHE A 77 -13.97 -11.43 -3.63
CA PHE A 77 -14.22 -12.59 -4.49
C PHE A 77 -14.17 -13.88 -3.68
N THR A 78 -14.58 -14.98 -4.31
CA THR A 78 -14.63 -16.30 -3.66
C THR A 78 -13.73 -17.29 -4.38
N VAL A 79 -12.89 -17.98 -3.61
CA VAL A 79 -12.01 -19.07 -4.08
C VAL A 79 -12.38 -20.33 -3.31
N GLU A 80 -12.90 -21.36 -3.99
CA GLU A 80 -13.31 -22.63 -3.35
C GLU A 80 -14.25 -22.44 -2.12
N GLY A 81 -15.15 -21.45 -2.18
CA GLY A 81 -16.06 -21.13 -1.05
C GLY A 81 -15.43 -20.29 0.07
N ASN A 82 -14.15 -19.92 -0.03
CA ASN A 82 -13.50 -18.95 0.85
C ASN A 82 -13.62 -17.52 0.30
N GLN A 83 -14.02 -16.58 1.15
CA GLN A 83 -14.05 -15.16 0.80
C GLN A 83 -12.67 -14.54 0.97
N ILE A 84 -12.20 -13.87 -0.07
CA ILE A 84 -10.97 -13.07 -0.08
C ILE A 84 -11.35 -11.63 -0.41
N GLU A 85 -10.82 -10.69 0.36
CA GLU A 85 -11.00 -9.25 0.17
C GLU A 85 -9.63 -8.61 -0.10
N ILE A 86 -9.53 -7.82 -1.16
CA ILE A 86 -8.42 -6.91 -1.44
C ILE A 86 -8.90 -5.51 -1.03
N LEU A 87 -8.17 -4.89 -0.11
CA LEU A 87 -8.49 -3.57 0.44
C LEU A 87 -7.37 -2.61 0.07
N THR A 88 -7.72 -1.45 -0.49
CA THR A 88 -6.75 -0.39 -0.77
C THR A 88 -6.46 0.42 0.49
N THR A 89 -5.30 1.07 0.48
CA THR A 89 -4.88 1.94 1.58
C THR A 89 -4.45 3.30 1.06
N ASP A 90 -4.48 4.28 1.93
CA ASP A 90 -3.98 5.63 1.67
C ASP A 90 -2.80 5.98 2.56
N PHE A 91 -2.01 6.92 2.06
CA PHE A 91 -0.74 7.32 2.62
C PHE A 91 -0.91 8.49 3.59
N LEU A 92 -0.52 8.29 4.85
CA LEU A 92 -0.56 9.36 5.87
C LEU A 92 0.70 10.25 5.84
N GLY A 93 1.20 10.52 4.64
CA GLY A 93 2.28 11.46 4.35
C GLY A 93 1.89 12.43 3.23
N MET A 94 2.77 13.37 2.89
CA MET A 94 2.53 14.29 1.77
C MET A 94 2.27 13.52 0.47
N GLY A 95 1.08 13.70 -0.09
CA GLY A 95 0.63 13.02 -1.29
C GLY A 95 0.75 13.87 -2.56
N VAL A 96 -0.02 13.49 -3.58
CA VAL A 96 0.02 14.16 -4.89
C VAL A 96 -0.61 15.55 -4.87
N ASP A 97 -1.61 15.77 -4.01
CA ASP A 97 -2.26 17.07 -3.78
C ASP A 97 -2.16 17.47 -2.29
N TYR A 98 -2.08 18.77 -2.04
CA TYR A 98 -2.25 19.33 -0.69
C TYR A 98 -2.92 20.70 -0.77
N ASN A 99 -4.11 20.81 -0.18
CA ASN A 99 -4.94 22.03 -0.19
C ASN A 99 -5.26 22.55 -1.60
N GLY A 100 -5.41 21.65 -2.59
CA GLY A 100 -5.71 21.99 -3.98
C GLY A 100 -4.49 22.38 -4.81
N ASP A 101 -3.28 22.33 -4.24
CA ASP A 101 -2.03 22.45 -4.97
C ASP A 101 -1.45 21.07 -5.30
N LEU A 102 -1.20 20.81 -6.59
CA LEU A 102 -0.49 19.62 -7.04
C LEU A 102 0.96 19.66 -6.56
N MET A 103 1.27 18.77 -5.61
CA MET A 103 2.59 18.58 -5.04
C MET A 103 3.43 17.59 -5.84
N GLY A 104 2.78 16.63 -6.50
CA GLY A 104 3.45 15.61 -7.32
C GLY A 104 4.37 14.69 -6.52
N CYS A 105 4.10 14.50 -5.22
CA CYS A 105 4.93 13.67 -4.38
C CYS A 105 4.61 12.18 -4.56
N PRO A 106 5.63 11.30 -4.65
CA PRO A 106 5.40 9.87 -4.72
C PRO A 106 4.63 9.38 -3.49
N VAL A 107 3.59 8.61 -3.73
CA VAL A 107 2.81 7.93 -2.69
C VAL A 107 3.04 6.43 -2.78
N ASP A 108 3.23 5.81 -1.62
CA ASP A 108 3.19 4.36 -1.50
C ASP A 108 1.75 3.96 -1.12
N GLN A 109 1.10 3.10 -1.91
CA GLN A 109 -0.29 2.66 -1.69
C GLN A 109 -0.39 1.13 -1.68
N PRO A 110 0.20 0.46 -0.67
CA PRO A 110 0.15 -0.99 -0.60
C PRO A 110 -1.29 -1.48 -0.38
N ILE A 111 -1.59 -2.69 -0.84
CA ILE A 111 -2.87 -3.32 -0.54
C ILE A 111 -2.79 -4.23 0.69
N LEU A 112 -3.94 -4.44 1.33
CA LEU A 112 -4.14 -5.51 2.30
C LEU A 112 -4.98 -6.63 1.68
N ILE A 113 -4.64 -7.87 1.99
CA ILE A 113 -5.52 -9.01 1.76
C ILE A 113 -6.09 -9.47 3.09
N LYS A 114 -7.40 -9.71 3.10
CA LYS A 114 -8.11 -10.41 4.16
C LYS A 114 -8.62 -11.74 3.60
N ASP A 115 -8.11 -12.83 4.15
CA ASP A 115 -8.47 -14.20 3.81
C ASP A 115 -8.88 -14.96 5.08
N LYS A 116 -10.16 -15.35 5.12
CA LYS A 116 -10.76 -16.00 6.29
C LYS A 116 -10.26 -17.44 6.49
N LYS A 117 -10.11 -18.22 5.41
CA LYS A 117 -9.68 -19.64 5.47
C LYS A 117 -8.25 -19.76 5.99
N ASN A 118 -7.37 -18.85 5.58
CA ASN A 118 -5.97 -18.82 6.00
C ASN A 118 -5.72 -18.00 7.28
N ASN A 119 -6.76 -17.41 7.88
CA ASN A 119 -6.64 -16.48 9.01
C ASN A 119 -5.61 -15.37 8.74
N TYR A 120 -5.62 -14.84 7.51
CA TYR A 120 -4.67 -13.85 7.05
C TYR A 120 -5.32 -12.48 6.99
N PHE A 121 -4.65 -11.50 7.55
CA PHE A 121 -4.97 -10.10 7.34
C PHE A 121 -3.68 -9.28 7.36
N GLY A 122 -3.23 -8.83 6.20
CA GLY A 122 -1.93 -8.18 6.08
C GLY A 122 -1.56 -7.73 4.67
N LEU A 123 -0.41 -7.07 4.57
CA LEU A 123 0.13 -6.55 3.31
C LEU A 123 0.50 -7.67 2.35
N VAL A 124 0.63 -7.37 1.07
CA VAL A 124 1.07 -8.34 0.06
C VAL A 124 2.52 -8.08 -0.31
N ASP A 125 3.41 -9.03 -0.03
CA ASP A 125 4.83 -8.93 -0.38
C ASP A 125 4.99 -8.95 -1.92
N LEU A 126 5.91 -8.18 -2.48
CA LEU A 126 6.14 -8.10 -3.93
C LEU A 126 7.48 -8.73 -4.32
N ILE A 127 7.44 -9.70 -5.24
CA ILE A 127 8.64 -10.20 -5.92
C ILE A 127 9.08 -9.17 -6.95
N GLN A 128 10.30 -8.66 -6.79
CA GLN A 128 10.89 -7.71 -7.72
C GLN A 128 11.31 -8.40 -9.02
N ASN A 129 10.85 -7.90 -10.16
CA ASN A 129 11.24 -8.33 -11.49
C ASN A 129 11.24 -7.13 -12.48
N GLU A 130 11.51 -7.39 -13.75
CA GLU A 130 11.55 -6.32 -14.76
C GLU A 130 10.20 -5.61 -14.96
N TYR A 131 9.08 -6.30 -14.73
CA TYR A 131 7.74 -5.72 -14.86
C TYR A 131 7.36 -4.90 -13.65
N SER A 132 7.69 -5.36 -12.43
CA SER A 132 7.45 -4.57 -11.22
C SER A 132 8.20 -3.25 -11.26
N LYS A 133 9.45 -3.25 -11.75
CA LYS A 133 10.26 -2.02 -11.93
C LYS A 133 9.61 -1.04 -12.92
N LYS A 134 9.06 -1.54 -14.03
CA LYS A 134 8.30 -0.71 -14.97
C LYS A 134 7.05 -0.14 -14.32
N ALA A 135 6.32 -0.98 -13.57
CA ALA A 135 5.09 -0.59 -12.90
C ALA A 135 5.29 0.44 -11.77
N SER A 136 6.49 0.54 -11.21
CA SER A 136 6.84 1.43 -10.10
C SER A 136 7.77 2.58 -10.50
N TRP A 137 7.96 2.85 -11.80
CA TRP A 137 8.90 3.86 -12.31
C TRP A 137 10.31 3.72 -11.70
N ASP A 138 10.83 2.49 -11.70
CA ASP A 138 12.12 2.07 -11.12
C ASP A 138 12.23 2.22 -9.59
N ASN A 139 11.14 2.53 -8.88
CA ASN A 139 11.12 2.54 -7.43
C ASN A 139 11.04 1.10 -6.88
N GLU A 140 11.95 0.72 -6.00
CA GLU A 140 11.95 -0.60 -5.36
C GLU A 140 11.13 -0.57 -4.05
N TYR A 141 9.80 -0.67 -4.19
CA TYR A 141 8.88 -0.79 -3.06
C TYR A 141 8.54 -2.26 -2.76
N PRO A 142 8.62 -2.73 -1.50
CA PRO A 142 8.57 -4.16 -1.18
C PRO A 142 7.16 -4.78 -1.17
N TYR A 143 6.11 -3.97 -1.33
CA TYR A 143 4.72 -4.44 -1.28
C TYR A 143 4.01 -4.18 -2.60
N PHE A 144 3.00 -5.00 -2.89
CA PHE A 144 2.16 -4.81 -4.06
C PHE A 144 1.14 -3.70 -3.82
N GLU A 145 0.96 -2.87 -4.84
CA GLU A 145 0.14 -1.66 -4.81
C GLU A 145 -0.97 -1.75 -5.87
N ILE A 146 -2.14 -1.20 -5.53
CA ILE A 146 -3.20 -0.85 -6.47
C ILE A 146 -3.40 0.63 -6.29
N ARG A 147 -2.96 1.41 -7.28
CA ARG A 147 -2.88 2.86 -7.14
C ARG A 147 -4.21 3.55 -7.44
N SER A 148 -4.49 4.60 -6.69
CA SER A 148 -5.53 5.57 -7.01
C SER A 148 -5.06 6.93 -6.54
N ASP A 149 -4.23 7.54 -7.37
CA ASP A 149 -3.70 8.89 -7.20
C ASP A 149 -3.82 9.65 -8.52
N ASP A 150 -3.57 10.96 -8.52
CA ASP A 150 -3.73 11.79 -9.75
C ASP A 150 -2.75 11.41 -10.87
N GLY A 151 -1.69 10.65 -10.56
CA GLY A 151 -0.75 10.14 -11.54
C GLY A 151 -1.13 8.78 -12.13
N CYS A 152 -1.90 7.96 -11.39
CA CYS A 152 -2.17 6.58 -11.73
C CYS A 152 -3.45 6.05 -11.09
N HIS A 153 -4.32 5.43 -11.90
CA HIS A 153 -5.52 4.75 -11.43
C HIS A 153 -5.57 3.30 -11.92
N ASP A 154 -5.45 2.35 -10.99
CA ASP A 154 -5.53 0.92 -11.24
C ASP A 154 -6.97 0.39 -11.07
N LYS A 155 -7.38 -0.57 -11.89
CA LYS A 155 -8.69 -1.23 -11.73
C LYS A 155 -8.58 -2.71 -12.04
N ILE A 156 -8.93 -3.54 -11.06
CA ILE A 156 -9.07 -4.98 -11.28
C ILE A 156 -10.25 -5.20 -12.24
N LYS A 157 -9.96 -5.69 -13.45
CA LYS A 157 -10.96 -5.99 -14.48
C LYS A 157 -11.48 -7.42 -14.36
N SER A 158 -10.62 -8.36 -13.97
CA SER A 158 -11.01 -9.75 -13.79
C SER A 158 -10.05 -10.49 -12.85
N ILE A 159 -10.57 -11.56 -12.25
CA ILE A 159 -9.83 -12.44 -11.36
C ILE A 159 -9.97 -13.86 -11.90
N ILE A 160 -8.83 -14.52 -12.13
CA ILE A 160 -8.76 -15.89 -12.60
C ILE A 160 -8.12 -16.74 -11.51
N VAL A 161 -8.75 -17.86 -11.17
CA VAL A 161 -8.28 -18.76 -10.13
C VAL A 161 -7.89 -20.07 -10.79
N ASP A 162 -6.64 -20.49 -10.60
CA ASP A 162 -6.11 -21.78 -11.06
C ASP A 162 -5.42 -22.50 -9.89
N GLY A 163 -6.12 -23.49 -9.33
CA GLY A 163 -5.71 -24.12 -8.07
C GLY A 163 -5.60 -23.09 -6.95
N THR A 164 -4.39 -22.92 -6.41
CA THR A 164 -4.07 -21.96 -5.35
C THR A 164 -3.62 -20.60 -5.86
N ASN A 165 -3.42 -20.45 -7.17
CA ASN A 165 -2.94 -19.21 -7.76
C ASN A 165 -4.13 -18.32 -8.13
N ILE A 166 -4.00 -17.03 -7.84
CA ILE A 166 -5.01 -16.02 -8.17
C ILE A 166 -4.35 -14.99 -9.10
N THR A 167 -4.73 -14.97 -10.36
CA THR A 167 -4.27 -13.98 -11.33
C THR A 167 -5.25 -12.82 -11.39
N LEU A 168 -4.76 -11.62 -11.08
CA LEU A 168 -5.47 -10.36 -11.26
C LEU A 168 -5.11 -9.81 -12.64
N LYS A 169 -6.14 -9.48 -13.43
CA LYS A 169 -5.96 -8.61 -14.62
C LYS A 169 -6.35 -7.20 -14.24
N ILE A 170 -5.40 -6.28 -14.37
CA ILE A 170 -5.53 -4.91 -13.91
C ILE A 170 -5.35 -3.99 -15.09
N HIS A 171 -6.24 -3.03 -15.20
CA HIS A 171 -6.13 -1.93 -16.13
C HIS A 171 -5.62 -0.71 -15.39
N ARG A 172 -4.65 -0.02 -15.97
CA ARG A 172 -4.07 1.19 -15.43
C ARG A 172 -4.24 2.33 -16.40
N GLU A 173 -4.73 3.44 -15.85
CA GLU A 173 -4.83 4.73 -16.51
C GLU A 173 -3.78 5.65 -15.88
N PHE A 174 -3.07 6.43 -16.70
CA PHE A 174 -2.21 7.54 -16.29
C PHE A 174 -2.37 8.71 -17.26
N GLN A 175 -1.84 9.88 -16.91
CA GLN A 175 -2.16 11.15 -17.58
C GLN A 175 -2.06 11.15 -19.12
N GLU A 176 -1.14 10.38 -19.70
CA GLU A 176 -0.91 10.35 -21.15
C GLU A 176 -1.15 8.97 -21.79
N GLY A 177 -1.81 8.04 -21.08
CA GLY A 177 -2.08 6.72 -21.65
C GLY A 177 -2.60 5.68 -20.67
N GLU A 178 -2.65 4.45 -21.16
CA GLU A 178 -3.16 3.31 -20.41
C GLU A 178 -2.40 2.03 -20.76
N ASN A 179 -2.46 1.05 -19.86
CA ASN A 179 -2.02 -0.31 -20.13
C ASN A 179 -2.83 -1.33 -19.33
N ASP A 180 -2.88 -2.56 -19.83
CA ASP A 180 -3.38 -3.71 -19.09
C ASP A 180 -2.20 -4.58 -18.67
N TYR A 181 -2.18 -5.02 -17.41
CA TYR A 181 -1.16 -5.91 -16.89
C TYR A 181 -1.75 -7.02 -16.03
N GLU A 182 -0.93 -8.05 -15.76
CA GLU A 182 -1.33 -9.18 -14.94
C GLU A 182 -0.39 -9.38 -13.76
N VAL A 183 -0.98 -9.64 -12.59
CA VAL A 183 -0.28 -9.95 -11.35
C VAL A 183 -0.81 -11.26 -10.80
N MET A 184 0.07 -12.17 -10.44
CA MET A 184 -0.30 -13.40 -9.75
C MET A 184 -0.08 -13.25 -8.25
N LEU A 185 -1.08 -13.64 -7.48
CA LEU A 185 -1.03 -13.77 -6.04
C LEU A 185 -0.90 -15.25 -5.66
N ARG A 186 0.02 -15.55 -4.75
CA ARG A 186 0.20 -16.88 -4.13
C ARG A 186 0.22 -16.75 -2.62
N TYR A 187 -0.40 -17.71 -1.94
CA TYR A 187 -0.30 -17.83 -0.48
C TYR A 187 0.77 -18.85 -0.11
N GLU A 188 1.90 -18.37 0.39
CA GLU A 188 3.07 -19.19 0.71
C GLU A 188 3.70 -18.70 2.03
N ASN A 189 4.24 -19.61 2.83
CA ASN A 189 4.89 -19.27 4.11
C ASN A 189 4.05 -18.36 5.03
N ASN A 190 2.73 -18.62 5.06
CA ASN A 190 1.72 -17.86 5.81
C ASN A 190 1.52 -16.40 5.36
N ARG A 191 1.88 -16.05 4.12
CA ARG A 191 1.76 -14.70 3.57
C ARG A 191 1.30 -14.72 2.13
N TYR A 192 0.71 -13.60 1.69
CA TYR A 192 0.48 -13.37 0.27
C TYR A 192 1.69 -12.74 -0.39
N ILE A 193 2.05 -13.29 -1.54
CA ILE A 193 3.13 -12.82 -2.39
C ILE A 193 2.55 -12.51 -3.77
N ALA A 194 2.86 -11.32 -4.29
CA ALA A 194 2.53 -10.87 -5.62
C ALA A 194 3.74 -10.98 -6.55
N GLU A 195 3.48 -11.31 -7.81
CA GLU A 195 4.45 -11.32 -8.88
C GLU A 195 3.81 -10.77 -10.15
N TYR A 196 4.41 -9.73 -10.73
CA TYR A 196 3.99 -9.25 -12.05
C TYR A 196 4.33 -10.30 -13.11
N LEU A 197 3.33 -10.74 -13.86
CA LEU A 197 3.51 -11.67 -14.97
C LEU A 197 3.89 -10.95 -16.27
N ASN A 198 3.41 -9.72 -16.42
CA ASN A 198 3.71 -8.81 -17.52
C ASN A 198 3.39 -7.37 -17.09
N PHE A 199 3.72 -6.40 -17.95
CA PHE A 199 3.29 -5.00 -17.79
C PHE A 199 2.42 -4.51 -18.97
N GLY A 200 2.15 -5.36 -19.96
CA GLY A 200 1.46 -4.97 -21.18
C GLY A 200 2.20 -3.93 -22.03
N GLU A 201 1.58 -3.57 -23.16
CA GLU A 201 2.00 -2.45 -23.99
C GLU A 201 1.28 -1.17 -23.52
N ILE A 202 2.01 -0.06 -23.50
CA ILE A 202 1.44 1.26 -23.22
C ILE A 202 0.76 1.76 -24.49
N LYS A 203 -0.50 2.14 -24.37
CA LYS A 203 -1.25 2.87 -25.39
C LYS A 203 -1.29 4.34 -24.99
N TYR A 204 -0.84 5.20 -25.88
CA TYR A 204 -0.92 6.65 -25.71
C TYR A 204 -2.20 7.15 -26.38
N GLU A 205 -2.81 8.19 -25.80
CA GLU A 205 -3.94 8.91 -26.40
C GLU A 205 -3.54 9.77 -27.62
#